data_AF-A0AAI8AWH8-F1
#
_entry.id   AF-A0AAI8AWH8-F1
#
_cell.length_a   1.000
_cell.length_b   1.000
_cell.length_c   1.000
_cell.angle_alpha   90.00
_cell.angle_beta   90.00
_cell.angle_gamma   90.00
#
_symmetry.space_group_name_H-M   'P 1'
#
loop_
_entity.id
_entity.type
_entity.pdbx_description
1 polymer ?
#
loop_
_entity_poly.entity_id
_entity_poly.type
_entity_poly.pdbx_seq_one_letter_code
_entity_poly.pdbx_strand_id
1 'polypeptide(L)'
;MNQALRLKYGRADWWEAAESLTAVDRSEIEKAKASIKVKRHAATPDKIVSDLSFGFWVSLLNTRHEQALWKELRLAFPRCPKKRRQRNEISKVLNLIRDLRNRAAHHDALLWLEPDIRQRHLLCLEVIGWVSPELKPWLTRYDGFSEAWSNWVCCTAYDC
;
A
#
# COMPACT_ATOMS: atom_id res chain seq x y z
N MET A 1 8.34 -4.17 -2.18
CA MET A 1 7.86 -5.58 -2.08
C MET A 1 8.25 -6.39 -3.31
N ASN A 2 7.88 -5.96 -4.53
CA ASN A 2 8.26 -6.63 -5.78
C ASN A 2 9.76 -7.04 -5.85
N GLN A 3 10.67 -6.09 -5.58
CA GLN A 3 12.12 -6.37 -5.59
C GLN A 3 12.52 -7.52 -4.65
N ALA A 4 11.95 -7.58 -3.44
CA ALA A 4 12.26 -8.63 -2.48
C ALA A 4 11.76 -10.00 -2.94
N LEU A 5 10.59 -10.05 -3.58
CA LEU A 5 10.03 -11.28 -4.15
C LEU A 5 10.82 -11.75 -5.37
N ARG A 6 11.24 -10.83 -6.25
CA ARG A 6 12.14 -11.14 -7.38
C ARG A 6 13.44 -11.79 -6.90
N LEU A 7 14.05 -11.25 -5.84
CA LEU A 7 15.27 -11.79 -5.26
C LEU A 7 15.04 -13.18 -4.64
N LYS A 8 13.90 -13.40 -3.98
CA LYS A 8 13.55 -14.69 -3.38
C LYS A 8 13.43 -15.81 -4.41
N TYR A 9 12.69 -15.55 -5.48
CA TYR A 9 12.33 -16.55 -6.48
C TYR A 9 13.28 -16.59 -7.69
N GLY A 10 14.23 -15.66 -7.78
CA GLY A 10 15.22 -15.61 -8.85
C GLY A 10 14.65 -15.25 -10.23
N ARG A 11 13.43 -14.70 -10.30
CA ARG A 11 12.74 -14.39 -11.57
C ARG A 11 11.87 -13.13 -11.47
N ALA A 12 11.64 -12.46 -12.60
CA ALA A 12 10.87 -11.23 -12.66
C ALA A 12 9.36 -11.46 -12.45
N ASP A 13 8.87 -12.58 -12.99
CA ASP A 13 7.52 -13.13 -12.86
C ASP A 13 7.42 -14.10 -11.68
N TRP A 14 7.86 -13.63 -10.51
CA TRP A 14 7.97 -14.43 -9.29
C TRP A 14 6.70 -15.17 -8.87
N TRP A 15 5.52 -14.69 -9.28
CA TRP A 15 4.23 -15.32 -8.99
C TRP A 15 4.07 -16.69 -9.66
N GLU A 16 4.77 -16.96 -10.75
CA GLU A 16 4.75 -18.27 -11.43
C GLU A 16 5.47 -19.34 -10.60
N ALA A 17 6.43 -18.95 -9.74
CA ALA A 17 7.14 -19.86 -8.84
C ALA A 17 6.61 -19.83 -7.39
N ALA A 18 5.70 -18.90 -7.07
CA ALA A 18 5.16 -18.75 -5.72
C ALA A 18 3.99 -19.71 -5.49
N GLU A 19 4.28 -20.96 -5.12
CA GLU A 19 3.26 -21.98 -4.82
C GLU A 19 2.33 -21.57 -3.67
N SER A 20 2.82 -20.79 -2.72
CA SER A 20 2.05 -20.28 -1.57
C SER A 20 0.98 -19.23 -1.93
N LEU A 21 0.89 -18.80 -3.20
CA LEU A 21 -0.17 -17.89 -3.64
C LEU A 21 -1.51 -18.62 -3.72
N THR A 22 -2.54 -18.00 -3.16
CA THR A 22 -3.90 -18.56 -3.18
C THR A 22 -4.57 -18.36 -4.53
N ALA A 23 -5.70 -19.04 -4.75
CA ALA A 23 -6.54 -18.81 -5.92
C ALA A 23 -6.98 -17.34 -6.07
N VAL A 24 -7.19 -16.64 -4.94
CA VAL A 24 -7.56 -15.22 -4.95
C VAL A 24 -6.39 -14.36 -5.45
N ASP A 25 -5.17 -14.61 -4.95
CA ASP A 25 -3.99 -13.85 -5.39
C ASP A 25 -3.72 -14.07 -6.89
N ARG A 26 -3.87 -15.33 -7.36
CA ARG A 26 -3.75 -15.67 -8.78
C ARG A 26 -4.83 -14.99 -9.62
N SER A 27 -6.07 -14.95 -9.14
CA SER A 27 -7.16 -14.25 -9.84
C SER A 27 -6.86 -12.77 -10.02
N GLU A 28 -6.30 -12.08 -9.03
CA GLU A 28 -5.91 -10.67 -9.16
C GLU A 28 -4.79 -10.47 -10.20
N ILE A 29 -3.83 -11.39 -10.28
CA ILE A 29 -2.78 -11.36 -11.33
C ILE A 29 -3.38 -11.58 -12.72
N GLU A 30 -4.31 -12.53 -12.86
CA GLU A 30 -4.97 -12.79 -14.14
C GLU A 30 -5.86 -11.61 -14.57
N LYS A 31 -6.53 -10.94 -13.63
CA LYS A 31 -7.26 -9.68 -13.92
C LYS A 31 -6.32 -8.59 -14.43
N ALA A 32 -5.14 -8.43 -13.83
CA ALA A 32 -4.13 -7.49 -14.31
C ALA A 32 -3.64 -7.85 -15.73
N LYS A 33 -3.32 -9.13 -15.99
CA LYS A 33 -2.96 -9.61 -17.34
C LYS A 33 -4.07 -9.33 -18.36
N ALA A 34 -5.32 -9.59 -18.01
CA ALA A 34 -6.48 -9.32 -18.87
C ALA A 34 -6.66 -7.83 -19.16
N SER A 35 -6.58 -6.97 -18.15
CA SER A 35 -6.63 -5.50 -18.26
C SER A 35 -5.56 -4.97 -19.23
N ILE A 36 -4.33 -5.47 -19.12
CA ILE A 36 -3.22 -5.08 -20.01
C ILE A 36 -3.50 -5.50 -21.46
N LYS A 37 -4.03 -6.72 -21.66
CA LYS A 37 -4.37 -7.24 -22.98
C LYS A 37 -5.48 -6.43 -23.64
N VAL A 38 -6.51 -6.03 -22.89
CA VAL A 38 -7.59 -5.14 -23.39
C VAL A 38 -7.01 -3.80 -23.87
N LYS A 39 -6.01 -3.26 -23.17
CA LYS A 39 -5.28 -2.03 -23.56
C LYS A 39 -4.27 -2.24 -24.70
N ARG A 40 -4.22 -3.44 -25.31
CA ARG A 40 -3.30 -3.82 -26.41
C ARG A 40 -1.82 -3.63 -26.08
N HIS A 41 -1.45 -3.76 -24.81
CA HIS A 41 -0.06 -3.74 -24.38
C HIS A 41 0.49 -5.16 -24.20
N ALA A 42 1.80 -5.31 -24.30
CA ALA A 42 2.47 -6.56 -23.94
C ALA A 42 2.40 -6.78 -22.42
N ALA A 43 2.01 -7.98 -22.00
CA ALA A 43 1.93 -8.38 -20.59
C ALA A 43 3.31 -8.76 -20.03
N THR A 44 4.25 -7.81 -20.05
CA THR A 44 5.58 -8.00 -19.45
C THR A 44 5.49 -8.06 -17.92
N PRO A 45 6.46 -8.68 -17.23
CA PRO A 45 6.40 -8.78 -15.78
C PRO A 45 6.30 -7.43 -15.06
N ASP A 46 7.06 -6.44 -15.51
CA ASP A 46 7.02 -5.09 -14.94
C ASP A 46 5.67 -4.40 -15.22
N LYS A 47 5.06 -4.66 -16.39
CA LYS A 47 3.74 -4.13 -16.72
C LYS A 47 2.66 -4.76 -15.85
N ILE A 48 2.71 -6.07 -15.62
CA ILE A 48 1.80 -6.78 -14.70
C ILE A 48 1.95 -6.21 -13.29
N VAL A 49 3.17 -6.11 -12.77
CA VAL A 49 3.46 -5.54 -11.44
C VAL A 49 2.89 -4.13 -11.30
N SER A 50 2.97 -3.31 -12.35
CA SER A 50 2.44 -1.94 -12.34
C SER A 50 0.91 -1.85 -12.37
N ASP A 51 0.22 -2.86 -12.91
CA ASP A 51 -1.25 -2.88 -13.01
C ASP A 51 -1.89 -3.58 -11.79
N LEU A 52 -1.09 -4.27 -10.96
CA LEU A 52 -1.55 -4.85 -9.70
C LEU A 52 -2.00 -3.78 -8.70
N SER A 53 -3.17 -4.00 -8.11
CA SER A 53 -3.77 -3.06 -7.16
C SER A 53 -2.95 -2.95 -5.86
N PHE A 54 -3.05 -1.80 -5.18
CA PHE A 54 -2.51 -1.69 -3.82
C PHE A 54 -3.09 -2.76 -2.87
N GLY A 55 -4.36 -3.12 -3.06
CA GLY A 55 -5.02 -4.17 -2.29
C GLY A 55 -4.34 -5.54 -2.42
N PHE A 56 -3.88 -5.90 -3.61
CA PHE A 56 -3.09 -7.12 -3.83
C PHE A 56 -1.80 -7.11 -3.01
N TRP A 57 -1.04 -6.01 -3.04
CA TRP A 57 0.21 -5.94 -2.28
C TRP A 57 -0.02 -6.03 -0.77
N VAL A 58 -1.12 -5.47 -0.27
CA VAL A 58 -1.51 -5.57 1.13
C VAL A 58 -1.99 -6.98 1.48
N SER A 59 -2.67 -7.70 0.57
CA SER A 59 -3.15 -9.07 0.83
C SER A 59 -2.01 -10.05 1.07
N LEU A 60 -0.85 -9.85 0.42
CA LEU A 60 0.35 -10.67 0.65
C LEU A 60 0.90 -10.58 2.09
N LEU A 61 0.45 -9.61 2.88
CA LEU A 61 0.81 -9.44 4.30
C LEU A 61 -0.23 -10.05 5.26
N ASN A 62 -1.19 -10.81 4.75
CA ASN A 62 -2.15 -11.53 5.58
C ASN A 62 -1.49 -12.73 6.29
N THR A 63 -2.07 -13.17 7.41
CA THR A 63 -1.55 -14.28 8.24
C THR A 63 -1.23 -15.54 7.42
N ARG A 64 -2.07 -15.86 6.43
CA ARG A 64 -1.89 -17.03 5.56
C ARG A 64 -0.56 -17.04 4.78
N HIS A 65 0.00 -15.87 4.48
CA HIS A 65 1.26 -15.73 3.75
C HIS A 65 2.45 -15.49 4.67
N GLU A 66 2.25 -15.48 5.99
CA GLU A 66 3.30 -15.13 6.93
C GLU A 66 4.48 -16.10 6.86
N GLN A 67 4.22 -17.40 6.97
CA GLN A 67 5.26 -18.42 6.90
C GLN A 67 6.02 -18.37 5.57
N ALA A 68 5.29 -18.19 4.47
CA ALA A 68 5.88 -18.20 3.16
C ALA A 68 6.61 -16.89 2.86
N LEU A 69 5.96 -15.71 2.92
CA LEU A 69 6.43 -14.48 2.28
C LEU A 69 6.96 -13.41 3.25
N TRP A 70 6.63 -13.47 4.55
CA TRP A 70 6.91 -12.35 5.46
C TRP A 70 8.40 -12.00 5.57
N LYS A 71 9.26 -13.03 5.60
CA LYS A 71 10.71 -12.86 5.74
C LYS A 71 11.29 -11.93 4.67
N GLU A 72 10.75 -11.97 3.46
CA GLU A 72 11.16 -11.14 2.34
C GLU A 72 10.33 -9.84 2.25
N LEU A 73 9.02 -9.89 2.50
CA LEU A 73 8.16 -8.71 2.41
C LEU A 73 8.58 -7.60 3.39
N ARG A 74 9.02 -7.95 4.60
CA ARG A 74 9.52 -6.98 5.59
C ARG A 74 10.75 -6.19 5.11
N LEU A 75 11.49 -6.69 4.12
CA LEU A 75 12.66 -5.99 3.55
C LEU A 75 12.26 -4.77 2.73
N ALA A 76 10.99 -4.69 2.30
CA ALA A 76 10.45 -3.50 1.66
C ALA A 76 10.30 -2.28 2.60
N PHE A 77 10.48 -2.47 3.91
CA PHE A 77 10.36 -1.43 4.93
C PHE A 77 11.68 -1.27 5.71
N PRO A 78 12.79 -0.94 5.02
CA PRO A 78 14.13 -0.95 5.62
C PRO A 78 14.31 0.04 6.77
N ARG A 79 13.53 1.14 6.79
CA ARG A 79 13.58 2.17 7.85
C ARG A 79 12.49 2.02 8.92
N CYS A 80 11.62 1.00 8.83
CA CYS A 80 10.63 0.74 9.88
C CYS A 80 11.34 0.32 11.18
N PRO A 81 11.07 0.94 12.34
CA PRO A 81 11.69 0.58 13.62
C PRO A 81 11.54 -0.92 13.92
N LYS A 82 12.59 -1.56 14.46
CA LYS A 82 12.60 -3.01 14.71
C LYS A 82 11.38 -3.49 15.50
N LYS A 83 10.99 -2.76 16.55
CA LYS A 83 9.82 -3.08 17.40
C LYS A 83 8.49 -3.07 16.63
N ARG A 84 8.37 -2.27 15.57
CA ARG A 84 7.17 -2.12 14.74
C ARG A 84 7.22 -2.90 13.44
N ARG A 85 8.39 -3.43 13.06
CA ARG A 85 8.58 -4.24 11.86
C ARG A 85 8.10 -5.67 12.09
N GLN A 86 6.83 -5.79 12.45
CA GLN A 86 6.09 -7.02 12.65
C GLN A 86 5.00 -7.11 11.58
N ARG A 87 4.64 -8.34 11.20
CA ARG A 87 3.73 -8.61 10.09
C ARG A 87 2.35 -8.02 10.34
N ASN A 88 1.81 -8.26 11.53
CA ASN A 88 0.54 -7.73 12.01
C ASN A 88 0.52 -6.19 12.03
N GLU A 89 1.56 -5.54 12.56
CA GLU A 89 1.66 -4.09 12.64
C GLU A 89 1.69 -3.43 11.25
N ILE A 90 2.57 -3.91 10.37
CA ILE A 90 2.67 -3.38 9.00
C ILE A 90 1.38 -3.66 8.23
N SER A 91 0.81 -4.87 8.34
CA SER A 91 -0.46 -5.22 7.70
C SER A 91 -1.58 -4.32 8.18
N LYS A 92 -1.72 -4.09 9.50
CA LYS A 92 -2.74 -3.21 10.09
C LYS A 92 -2.62 -1.79 9.53
N VAL A 93 -1.42 -1.21 9.56
CA VAL A 93 -1.20 0.16 9.07
C VAL A 93 -1.51 0.28 7.58
N LEU A 94 -1.05 -0.66 6.75
CA LEU A 94 -1.32 -0.62 5.31
C LEU A 94 -2.79 -0.84 4.97
N ASN A 95 -3.53 -1.61 5.78
CA ASN A 95 -4.97 -1.76 5.63
C ASN A 95 -5.73 -0.46 5.96
N LEU A 96 -5.29 0.31 6.97
CA LEU A 96 -5.84 1.65 7.24
C LEU A 96 -5.60 2.62 6.08
N ILE A 97 -4.41 2.59 5.50
CA ILE A 97 -4.06 3.40 4.32
C ILE A 97 -4.89 2.98 3.10
N ARG A 98 -5.06 1.67 2.90
CA ARG A 98 -5.88 1.12 1.81
C ARG A 98 -7.34 1.57 1.95
N ASP A 99 -7.91 1.49 3.16
CA ASP A 99 -9.27 1.96 3.44
C ASP A 99 -9.41 3.46 3.17
N LEU A 100 -8.47 4.28 3.67
CA LEU A 100 -8.46 5.72 3.40
C LEU A 100 -8.42 6.03 1.90
N ARG A 101 -7.50 5.40 1.16
CA ARG A 101 -7.37 5.58 -0.30
C ARG A 101 -8.66 5.22 -1.03
N ASN A 102 -9.27 4.09 -0.66
CA ASN A 102 -10.48 3.61 -1.32
C ASN A 102 -11.64 4.57 -1.04
N ARG A 103 -11.85 5.00 0.21
CA ARG A 103 -12.88 5.99 0.55
C ARG A 103 -12.70 7.29 -0.21
N ALA A 104 -11.48 7.81 -0.26
CA ALA A 104 -11.17 9.03 -1.01
C ALA A 104 -11.47 8.88 -2.52
N ALA A 105 -11.10 7.75 -3.12
CA ALA A 105 -11.36 7.46 -4.54
C ALA A 105 -12.85 7.25 -4.86
N HIS A 106 -13.65 6.84 -3.88
CA HIS A 106 -15.10 6.64 -4.02
C HIS A 106 -15.93 7.85 -3.53
N HIS A 107 -15.28 8.96 -3.14
CA HIS A 107 -15.93 10.11 -2.53
C HIS A 107 -16.81 9.76 -1.30
N ASP A 108 -16.38 8.77 -0.52
CA ASP A 108 -17.05 8.35 0.71
C ASP A 108 -16.65 9.25 1.90
N ALA A 109 -17.39 9.14 3.01
CA ALA A 109 -17.14 9.93 4.21
C ALA A 109 -15.75 9.66 4.81
N LEU A 110 -15.02 10.74 5.10
CA LEU A 110 -13.67 10.71 5.68
C LEU A 110 -13.57 11.32 7.08
N LEU A 111 -14.58 12.09 7.52
CA LEU A 111 -14.53 12.86 8.76
C LEU A 111 -14.77 12.00 10.02
N TRP A 112 -15.46 10.87 9.88
CA TRP A 112 -15.90 10.03 11.00
C TRP A 112 -15.06 8.74 11.14
N LEU A 113 -13.82 8.79 10.68
CA LEU A 113 -12.92 7.64 10.70
C LEU A 113 -12.34 7.42 12.10
N GLU A 114 -12.15 6.16 12.46
CA GLU A 114 -11.37 5.75 13.63
C GLU A 114 -10.19 4.87 13.15
N PRO A 115 -8.93 5.20 13.44
CA PRO A 115 -8.47 6.54 13.88
C PRO A 115 -8.77 7.63 12.84
N ASP A 116 -8.77 8.89 13.28
CA ASP A 116 -9.19 10.04 12.47
C ASP A 116 -8.33 10.25 11.19
N ILE A 117 -8.82 11.09 10.28
CA ILE A 117 -8.15 11.37 9.00
C ILE A 117 -6.74 11.94 9.19
N ARG A 118 -6.50 12.76 10.22
CA ARG A 118 -5.16 13.30 10.51
C ARG A 118 -4.20 12.19 10.91
N GLN A 119 -4.62 11.31 11.80
CA GLN A 119 -3.82 10.19 12.25
C GLN A 119 -3.53 9.22 11.11
N ARG A 120 -4.51 8.96 10.24
CA ARG A 120 -4.30 8.16 9.02
C ARG A 120 -3.35 8.83 8.03
N HIS A 121 -3.41 10.16 7.88
CA HIS A 121 -2.45 10.92 7.08
C HIS A 121 -1.03 10.82 7.64
N LEU A 122 -0.85 10.97 8.96
CA LEU A 122 0.44 10.76 9.62
C LEU A 122 0.97 9.33 9.43
N LEU A 123 0.09 8.32 9.46
CA LEU A 123 0.46 6.93 9.16
C LEU A 123 0.92 6.76 7.71
N CYS A 124 0.28 7.44 6.73
CA CYS A 124 0.75 7.46 5.35
C CYS A 124 2.18 8.01 5.25
N LEU A 125 2.42 9.19 5.83
CA LEU A 125 3.75 9.81 5.85
C LEU A 125 4.77 8.90 6.51
N GLU A 126 4.41 8.27 7.63
CA GLU A 126 5.26 7.34 8.33
C GLU A 126 5.68 6.14 7.48
N VAL A 127 4.72 5.47 6.83
CA VAL A 127 4.99 4.32 5.94
C VAL A 127 5.87 4.72 4.77
N ILE A 128 5.63 5.89 4.17
CA ILE A 128 6.48 6.43 3.10
C ILE A 128 7.92 6.55 3.61
N GLY A 129 8.12 7.10 4.81
CA GLY A 129 9.44 7.19 5.43
C GLY A 129 10.07 5.84 5.77
N TRP A 130 9.29 4.80 6.02
CA TRP A 130 9.82 3.45 6.21
C TRP A 130 10.40 2.85 4.92
N VAL A 131 9.82 3.22 3.78
CA VAL A 131 10.25 2.78 2.44
C VAL A 131 11.45 3.62 1.99
N SER A 132 11.31 4.94 1.99
CA SER A 132 12.39 5.88 1.65
C SER A 132 12.24 7.19 2.43
N PRO A 133 13.21 7.55 3.30
CA PRO A 133 13.12 8.75 4.12
C PRO A 133 13.21 10.03 3.28
N GLU A 134 13.85 9.98 2.12
CA GLU A 134 14.02 11.11 1.19
C GLU A 134 12.71 11.51 0.52
N LEU A 135 11.73 10.61 0.44
CA LEU A 135 10.41 10.91 -0.12
C LEU A 135 9.59 11.84 0.78
N LYS A 136 9.85 11.87 2.09
CA LYS A 136 9.11 12.72 3.03
C LYS A 136 9.32 14.22 2.73
N PRO A 137 10.57 14.76 2.71
CA PRO A 137 10.80 16.17 2.36
C PRO A 137 10.36 16.56 0.94
N TRP A 138 10.35 15.61 0.01
CA TRP A 138 9.84 15.86 -1.32
C TRP A 138 8.31 16.01 -1.30
N LEU A 139 7.61 15.10 -0.60
CA LEU A 139 6.15 15.10 -0.50
C LEU A 139 5.61 16.32 0.21
N THR A 140 6.30 16.83 1.23
CA THR A 140 5.86 18.04 1.98
C THR A 140 5.70 19.27 1.10
N ARG A 141 6.29 19.32 -0.10
CA ARG A 141 6.10 20.43 -1.05
C ARG A 141 4.76 20.39 -1.78
N TYR A 142 4.11 19.23 -1.79
CA TYR A 142 2.85 18.97 -2.51
C TYR A 142 1.72 18.56 -1.56
N ASP A 143 2.05 18.28 -0.30
CA ASP A 143 1.10 17.87 0.72
C ASP A 143 0.32 19.06 1.27
N GLY A 144 -0.82 19.37 0.66
CA GLY A 144 -1.74 20.42 1.11
C GLY A 144 -2.67 20.00 2.26
N PHE A 145 -2.52 18.80 2.82
CA PHE A 145 -3.47 18.29 3.82
C PHE A 145 -3.54 19.18 5.06
N SER A 146 -2.39 19.63 5.57
CA SER A 146 -2.36 20.47 6.78
C SER A 146 -3.10 21.79 6.60
N GLU A 147 -2.96 22.44 5.45
CA GLU A 147 -3.67 23.68 5.12
C GLU A 147 -5.17 23.43 4.98
N ALA A 148 -5.57 22.43 4.19
CA ALA A 148 -6.97 22.09 3.98
C ALA A 148 -7.67 21.72 5.30
N TRP A 149 -6.99 20.96 6.15
CA TRP A 149 -7.51 20.57 7.47
C TRP A 149 -7.65 21.76 8.40
N SER A 150 -6.65 22.65 8.49
CA SER A 150 -6.74 23.87 9.30
C SER A 150 -7.89 24.77 8.85
N ASN A 151 -8.04 24.97 7.54
CA ASN A 151 -9.15 25.77 7.00
C ASN A 151 -10.52 25.16 7.37
N TRP A 152 -10.66 23.84 7.26
CA TRP A 152 -11.90 23.15 7.63
C TRP A 152 -12.24 23.32 9.13
N VAL A 153 -11.27 23.11 10.02
CA VAL A 153 -11.47 23.28 11.47
C VAL A 153 -11.79 24.73 11.83
N CYS A 154 -11.10 25.70 11.21
CA CYS A 154 -11.37 27.12 11.44
C CYS A 154 -12.78 27.51 10.98
N CYS A 155 -13.23 27.09 9.80
CA CYS A 155 -14.61 27.34 9.35
C CYS A 155 -15.64 26.78 10.34
N THR A 156 -15.44 25.56 10.87
CA THR A 156 -16.37 24.98 11.85
C THR A 156 -16.38 25.70 13.21
N ALA A 157 -15.37 26.52 13.52
CA ALA A 157 -15.28 27.23 14.80
C ALA A 157 -15.94 28.62 14.78
N TYR A 158 -16.21 29.20 13.61
CA TYR A 158 -16.83 30.52 13.46
C TYR A 158 -18.32 30.47 13.08
N ASP A 159 -18.87 29.28 12.86
CA ASP A 159 -20.28 29.05 12.49
C ASP A 159 -21.11 28.41 13.65
N CYS A 160 -20.79 28.71 14.91
CA CYS A 160 -21.57 28.29 16.10
C CYS A 160 -21.99 29.48 16.96
#